data_AF-A0A7K2VN10-F1
#
_entry.id   AF-A0A7K2VN10-F1
#
_cell.length_a   1.000
_cell.length_b   1.000
_cell.length_c   1.000
_cell.angle_alpha   90.00
_cell.angle_beta   90.00
_cell.angle_gamma   90.00
#
_symmetry.space_group_name_H-M   'P 1'
#
loop_
_entity.id
_entity.type
_entity.pdbx_description
1 polymer ?
#
loop_
_entity_poly.entity_id
_entity_poly.type
_entity_poly.pdbx_seq_one_letter_code
_entity_poly.pdbx_strand_id
1 'polypeptide(L)'
;MILVVTVQSPGKTPSRKQRLQEKQRRQLAVVDTVDKAEVKVRKAEAELAVAVVEAVEVFGDEDAASQGLDMPVETIRRFIDLAVTAKTAADEDGA
;
A
#
# COMPACT_ATOMS: atom_id res chain seq x y z
N MET A 1 -37.82 8.77 -18.45
CA MET A 1 -36.52 9.05 -17.79
C MET A 1 -35.58 9.62 -18.83
N ILE A 2 -35.20 10.90 -18.72
CA ILE A 2 -34.09 11.47 -19.50
C ILE A 2 -33.24 12.25 -18.51
N LEU A 3 -32.11 11.66 -18.11
CA LEU A 3 -31.11 12.30 -17.27
C LEU A 3 -30.22 13.14 -18.20
N VAL A 4 -30.57 14.41 -18.40
CA VAL A 4 -29.76 15.33 -19.21
C VAL A 4 -28.54 15.75 -18.39
N VAL A 5 -27.47 14.98 -18.49
CA VAL A 5 -26.14 15.38 -18.01
C VAL A 5 -25.57 16.37 -19.03
N THR A 6 -25.83 17.67 -18.86
CA THR A 6 -25.14 18.71 -19.63
C THR A 6 -23.71 18.89 -19.09
N VAL A 7 -22.82 17.98 -19.47
CA VAL A 7 -21.37 18.20 -19.37
C VAL A 7 -20.97 19.21 -20.44
N GLN A 8 -20.38 20.31 -19.96
CA GLN A 8 -19.54 21.27 -20.70
C GLN A 8 -20.26 22.17 -21.74
N SER A 9 -20.54 23.40 -21.33
CA SER A 9 -20.52 24.55 -22.25
C SER A 9 -19.06 25.02 -22.40
N PRO A 10 -18.40 24.84 -23.56
CA PRO A 10 -16.95 25.04 -23.72
C PRO A 10 -16.50 26.52 -23.78
N GLY A 11 -17.34 27.47 -23.37
CA GLY A 11 -17.08 28.91 -23.50
C GLY A 11 -17.45 29.76 -22.28
N LYS A 12 -17.82 29.16 -21.14
CA LYS A 12 -18.13 29.90 -19.90
C LYS A 12 -17.09 29.61 -18.83
N THR A 13 -16.50 30.66 -18.27
CA THR A 13 -15.62 30.58 -17.10
C THR A 13 -16.32 29.73 -16.02
N PRO A 14 -15.65 28.69 -15.47
CA PRO A 14 -16.30 27.75 -14.58
C PRO A 14 -16.90 28.49 -13.37
N SER A 15 -18.15 28.19 -13.07
CA SER A 15 -18.87 28.83 -11.98
C SER A 15 -18.17 28.58 -10.64
N ARG A 16 -18.40 29.46 -9.66
CA ARG A 16 -17.83 29.30 -8.30
C ARG A 16 -18.11 27.92 -7.70
N LYS A 17 -19.27 27.32 -8.02
CA LYS A 17 -19.63 25.94 -7.61
C LYS A 17 -18.80 24.88 -8.34
N GLN A 18 -18.60 25.01 -9.65
CA GLN A 18 -17.77 24.08 -10.43
C GLN A 18 -16.31 24.12 -9.98
N ARG A 19 -15.76 25.30 -9.73
CA ARG A 19 -14.39 25.46 -9.20
C ARG A 19 -14.23 24.85 -7.80
N LEU A 20 -15.26 24.98 -6.96
CA LEU A 20 -15.26 24.37 -5.62
C LEU A 20 -15.33 22.84 -5.69
N GLN A 21 -16.22 22.30 -6.53
CA GLN A 21 -16.35 20.85 -6.74
C GLN A 21 -15.06 20.25 -7.33
N GLU A 22 -14.43 20.93 -8.28
CA GLU A 22 -13.17 20.47 -8.85
C GLU A 22 -12.04 20.49 -7.80
N LYS A 23 -12.00 21.52 -6.93
CA LYS A 23 -11.05 21.56 -5.82
C LYS A 23 -11.28 20.41 -4.83
N GLN A 24 -12.53 20.13 -4.47
CA GLN A 24 -12.88 19.00 -3.61
C GLN A 24 -12.53 17.65 -4.26
N ARG A 25 -12.83 17.47 -5.55
CA ARG A 25 -12.48 16.26 -6.30
C ARG A 25 -10.97 16.03 -6.34
N ARG A 26 -10.19 17.09 -6.56
CA ARG A 26 -8.72 17.00 -6.55
C ARG A 26 -8.18 16.64 -5.17
N GLN A 27 -8.74 17.21 -4.10
CA GLN A 27 -8.35 16.85 -2.73
C GLN A 27 -8.66 15.39 -2.41
N LEU A 28 -9.86 14.92 -2.74
CA LEU A 28 -10.24 13.51 -2.53
C LEU A 28 -9.35 12.56 -3.34
N ALA A 29 -9.05 12.90 -4.60
CA ALA A 29 -8.17 12.09 -5.43
C ALA A 29 -6.75 11.93 -4.86
N VAL A 30 -6.21 12.96 -4.20
CA VAL A 30 -4.89 12.86 -3.55
C VAL A 30 -4.93 11.90 -2.38
N VAL A 31 -5.96 11.97 -1.53
CA VAL A 31 -6.14 11.04 -0.41
C VAL A 31 -6.27 9.60 -0.92
N ASP A 32 -7.14 9.37 -1.90
CA ASP A 32 -7.30 8.04 -2.51
C ASP A 32 -5.99 7.49 -3.10
N THR A 33 -5.13 8.34 -3.67
CA THR A 33 -3.83 7.90 -4.19
C THR A 33 -2.85 7.51 -3.08
N VAL A 34 -2.86 8.23 -1.96
CA VAL A 34 -2.02 7.92 -0.81
C VAL A 34 -2.49 6.62 -0.16
N ASP A 35 -3.79 6.47 0.07
CA ASP A 35 -4.37 5.25 0.64
C ASP A 35 -4.04 4.02 -0.22
N LYS A 36 -4.17 4.14 -1.55
CA LYS A 36 -3.78 3.05 -2.47
C LYS A 36 -2.28 2.76 -2.44
N ALA A 37 -1.44 3.78 -2.28
CA ALA A 37 0.00 3.57 -2.16
C ALA A 37 0.33 2.89 -0.84
N GLU A 38 -0.30 3.28 0.27
CA GLU A 38 -0.12 2.68 1.59
C GLU A 38 -0.50 1.19 1.59
N VAL A 39 -1.63 0.84 0.97
CA VAL A 39 -2.05 -0.57 0.82
C VAL A 39 -1.01 -1.37 0.02
N LYS A 40 -0.45 -0.79 -1.04
CA LYS A 40 0.61 -1.45 -1.83
C LYS A 40 1.89 -1.62 -1.05
N VAL A 41 2.28 -0.62 -0.25
CA VAL A 41 3.47 -0.68 0.61
C VAL A 41 3.30 -1.79 1.64
N ARG A 42 2.17 -1.84 2.35
CA ARG A 42 1.89 -2.92 3.33
C ARG A 42 1.95 -4.31 2.68
N LYS A 43 1.39 -4.46 1.48
CA LYS A 43 1.44 -5.72 0.74
C LYS A 43 2.87 -6.10 0.36
N ALA A 44 3.64 -5.16 -0.20
CA ALA A 44 5.02 -5.40 -0.57
C ALA A 44 5.90 -5.71 0.66
N GLU A 45 5.62 -5.07 1.80
CA GLU A 45 6.30 -5.34 3.06
C GLU A 45 6.01 -6.75 3.59
N ALA A 46 4.75 -7.21 3.51
CA ALA A 46 4.38 -8.57 3.87
C ALA A 46 5.03 -9.61 2.94
N GLU A 47 5.05 -9.37 1.63
CA GLU A 47 5.73 -10.23 0.67
C GLU A 47 7.24 -10.29 0.91
N LEU A 48 7.87 -9.15 1.22
CA LEU A 48 9.28 -9.08 1.60
C LEU A 48 9.56 -9.86 2.89
N ALA A 49 8.68 -9.74 3.89
CA ALA A 49 8.80 -10.47 5.15
C ALA A 49 8.85 -11.99 4.94
N VAL A 50 7.97 -12.52 4.07
CA VAL A 50 7.98 -13.94 3.70
C VAL A 50 9.27 -14.31 2.97
N ALA A 51 9.70 -13.52 2.00
CA ALA A 51 10.94 -13.78 1.26
C ALA A 51 12.19 -13.77 2.17
N VAL A 52 12.20 -12.93 3.21
CA VAL A 52 13.29 -12.90 4.21
C VAL A 52 13.28 -14.17 5.06
N VAL A 53 12.11 -14.67 5.47
CA VAL A 53 12.01 -15.95 6.18
C VAL A 53 12.54 -17.09 5.32
N GLU A 54 12.14 -17.15 4.04
CA GLU A 54 12.65 -18.14 3.09
C GLU A 54 14.17 -18.02 2.91
N ALA A 55 14.70 -16.79 2.83
CA ALA A 55 16.13 -16.57 2.74
C ALA A 55 16.86 -17.10 3.99
N VAL A 56 16.34 -16.87 5.19
CA VAL A 56 16.93 -17.42 6.44
C VAL A 56 16.94 -18.95 6.41
N GLU A 57 15.89 -19.59 5.91
CA GLU A 57 15.87 -21.05 5.73
C GLU A 57 16.91 -21.54 4.72
N VAL A 58 17.12 -20.79 3.63
CA VAL A 58 18.10 -21.13 2.58
C VAL A 58 19.56 -20.90 3.04
N PHE A 59 19.82 -19.81 3.76
CA PHE A 59 21.15 -19.49 4.29
C PHE A 59 21.49 -20.26 5.58
N GLY A 60 20.47 -20.72 6.32
CA GLY A 60 20.58 -21.60 7.49
C GLY A 60 20.43 -20.89 8.83
N ASP A 61 20.84 -19.63 8.94
CA ASP A 61 20.67 -18.81 10.15
C ASP A 61 20.55 -17.30 9.81
N GLU A 62 20.17 -16.51 10.82
CA GLU A 62 19.94 -15.07 10.68
C GLU A 62 21.23 -14.29 10.33
N ASP A 63 22.39 -14.72 10.83
CA ASP A 63 23.67 -14.03 10.63
C ASP A 63 24.21 -14.28 9.21
N ALA A 64 24.02 -15.50 8.68
CA ALA A 64 24.33 -15.87 7.32
C ALA A 64 23.40 -15.17 6.32
N ALA A 65 22.10 -15.09 6.64
CA ALA A 65 21.14 -14.35 5.84
C ALA A 65 21.42 -12.83 5.85
N SER A 66 21.84 -12.28 7.01
CA SER A 66 22.26 -10.88 7.17
C SER A 66 23.38 -10.52 6.18
N GLN A 67 24.40 -11.39 6.09
CA GLN A 67 25.48 -11.24 5.12
C GLN A 67 25.02 -11.45 3.68
N GLY A 68 24.18 -12.46 3.43
CA GLY A 68 23.70 -12.81 2.09
C GLY A 68 22.75 -11.78 1.47
N LEU A 69 21.97 -11.10 2.31
CA LEU A 69 21.01 -10.06 1.90
C LEU A 69 21.58 -8.63 2.03
N ASP A 70 22.78 -8.47 2.59
CA ASP A 70 23.37 -7.17 2.94
C ASP A 70 22.41 -6.32 3.80
N MET A 71 21.85 -6.95 4.83
CA MET A 71 20.89 -6.34 5.76
C MET A 71 21.36 -6.51 7.20
N PRO A 72 21.13 -5.54 8.10
CA PRO A 72 21.39 -5.74 9.53
C PRO A 72 20.57 -6.89 10.09
N VAL A 73 21.12 -7.66 11.02
CA VAL A 73 20.43 -8.81 11.64
C VAL A 73 19.15 -8.39 12.36
N GLU A 74 19.11 -7.16 12.91
CA GLU A 74 17.92 -6.58 13.53
C GLU A 74 16.80 -6.33 12.51
N THR A 75 17.16 -6.05 11.26
CA THR A 75 16.21 -5.87 10.17
C THR A 75 15.59 -7.21 9.78
N ILE A 76 16.40 -8.27 9.73
CA ILE A 76 15.93 -9.64 9.47
C ILE A 76 14.95 -10.08 10.56
N ARG A 77 15.31 -9.92 11.84
CA ARG A 77 14.41 -10.26 12.96
C ARG A 77 13.06 -9.55 12.88
N ARG A 78 13.07 -8.26 12.55
CA ARG A 78 11.82 -7.50 12.36
C ARG A 78 10.95 -8.06 11.24
N PHE A 79 11.55 -8.47 10.12
CA PHE A 79 10.81 -9.10 9.04
C PHE A 79 10.26 -10.48 9.42
N ILE A 80 10.99 -11.27 10.21
CA ILE A 80 10.49 -12.54 10.75
C ILE A 80 9.26 -12.29 11.65
N ASP A 81 9.36 -11.36 12.60
CA ASP A 81 8.25 -10.99 13.49
C ASP A 81 7.03 -10.48 12.70
N LEU A 82 7.29 -9.68 11.65
CA LEU A 82 6.25 -9.18 10.75
C LEU A 82 5.57 -10.32 9.97
N ALA A 83 6.33 -11.29 9.46
CA ALA A 83 5.78 -12.45 8.76
C ALA A 83 4.89 -13.31 9.68
N VAL A 84 5.30 -13.50 10.94
CA VAL A 84 4.49 -14.19 11.95
C VAL A 84 3.19 -13.44 12.19
N THR A 85 3.27 -12.12 12.36
CA THR A 85 2.09 -11.27 12.60
C THR A 85 1.13 -11.26 11.41
N ALA A 86 1.66 -11.17 10.19
CA ALA A 86 0.87 -11.20 8.95
C ALA A 86 0.16 -12.54 8.76
N LYS A 87 0.80 -13.65 9.14
CA LYS A 87 0.20 -14.98 9.11
C LYS A 87 -0.97 -15.08 10.11
N THR A 88 -0.79 -14.60 11.34
CA THR A 88 -1.87 -14.58 12.33
C THR A 88 -3.05 -13.71 11.91
N ALA A 89 -2.81 -12.55 11.28
CA ALA A 89 -3.87 -11.69 10.80
C ALA A 89 -4.66 -12.31 9.62
N ALA A 90 -3.98 -13.06 8.75
CA ALA A 90 -4.62 -13.78 7.64
C ALA A 90 -5.51 -14.93 8.13
N ASP A 91 -5.14 -15.58 9.23
CA ASP A 91 -5.95 -16.65 9.85
C ASP A 91 -7.23 -16.09 10.53
N GLU A 92 -7.21 -14.83 11.00
CA GLU A 92 -8.36 -14.18 11.64
C GLU A 92 -9.39 -13.61 10.64
N ASP A 93 -8.97 -13.12 9.47
CA ASP A 93 -9.88 -12.64 8.41
C ASP A 93 -10.59 -13.79 7.65
N GLY A 94 -10.22 -15.05 7.94
CA GLY A 94 -10.77 -16.26 7.32
C GLY A 94 -11.82 -17.02 8.14
N ALA A 95 -12.18 -16.55 9.34
CA ALA A 95 -13.10 -17.22 10.28
C ALA A 95 -14.50 -16.56 10.38
#